data_AF-A0A7Y3M737-F1
#
_entry.id   AF-A0A7Y3M737-F1
#
_cell.length_a   1.000
_cell.length_b   1.000
_cell.length_c   1.000
_cell.angle_alpha   90.00
_cell.angle_beta   90.00
_cell.angle_gamma   90.00
#
_symmetry.space_group_name_H-M   'P 1'
#
loop_
_entity.id
_entity.type
_entity.pdbx_description
1 polymer ?
#
loop_
_entity_poly.entity_id
_entity_poly.type
_entity_poly.pdbx_seq_one_letter_code
_entity_poly.pdbx_strand_id
1 'polypeptide(L)' 'GRIPVNPSGGLLRKGHPVGATGLAQITELTLQLRGECGARQVPDARIGMAQNGGGSIGNDAAAMSVTILQK' A
#
# COMPACT_ATOMS: atom_id res chain seq x y z
N GLY A 1 -6.71 -2.43 13.26
CA GLY A 1 -5.60 -2.41 14.25
C GLY A 1 -5.02 -1.02 14.36
N ARG A 2 -4.06 -0.78 15.28
CA ARG A 2 -3.47 0.55 15.53
C ARG A 2 -2.79 1.18 14.31
N ILE A 3 -2.14 0.35 13.48
CA ILE A 3 -1.55 0.75 12.20
C ILE A 3 -2.24 -0.12 11.13
N PRO A 4 -3.27 0.38 10.44
CA PRO A 4 -3.95 -0.38 9.41
C PRO A 4 -3.01 -0.77 8.28
N VAL A 5 -2.89 -2.06 7.99
CA VAL A 5 -2.08 -2.60 6.88
C VAL A 5 -3.03 -3.08 5.80
N ASN A 6 -2.76 -2.69 4.55
CA ASN A 6 -3.56 -3.05 3.38
C ASN A 6 -5.08 -2.83 3.54
N PRO A 7 -5.58 -1.62 3.88
CA PRO A 7 -7.04 -1.36 3.97
C PRO A 7 -7.81 -1.69 2.69
N SER A 8 -7.13 -1.67 1.53
CA SER A 8 -7.67 -2.08 0.24
C SER A 8 -7.91 -3.59 0.10
N GLY A 9 -7.57 -4.40 1.12
CA GLY A 9 -7.55 -5.86 1.06
C GLY A 9 -6.21 -6.47 0.57
N GLY A 10 -5.25 -5.64 0.18
CA GLY A 10 -3.91 -6.09 -0.24
C GLY A 10 -3.92 -6.99 -1.47
N LEU A 11 -2.76 -7.58 -1.78
CA LEU A 11 -2.59 -8.45 -2.96
C LEU A 11 -3.51 -9.67 -2.92
N LEU A 12 -3.79 -10.21 -1.72
CA LEU A 12 -4.62 -11.39 -1.52
C LEU A 12 -6.07 -11.18 -1.97
N ARG A 13 -6.63 -9.97 -1.79
CA ARG A 13 -8.05 -9.71 -2.09
C ARG A 13 -8.28 -8.71 -3.22
N LYS A 14 -7.44 -7.67 -3.34
CA LYS A 14 -7.47 -6.71 -4.46
C LYS A 14 -6.89 -7.32 -5.74
N GLY A 15 -6.03 -8.33 -5.61
CA GLY A 15 -5.29 -8.95 -6.71
C GLY A 15 -3.85 -8.44 -6.82
N HIS A 16 -3.03 -9.17 -7.59
CA HIS A 16 -1.60 -8.90 -7.77
C HIS A 16 -1.19 -8.89 -9.26
N PRO A 17 -1.60 -7.88 -10.04
CA PRO A 17 -0.98 -7.62 -11.33
C PRO A 17 0.44 -7.08 -11.09
N VAL A 18 1.45 -7.91 -11.35
CA VAL A 18 2.85 -7.68 -10.91
C VAL A 18 3.33 -6.26 -11.23
N GLY A 19 3.28 -5.83 -12.50
CA GLY A 19 3.74 -4.50 -12.92
C GLY A 19 2.91 -3.32 -12.38
N ALA A 20 1.63 -3.53 -12.05
CA ALA A 20 0.74 -2.47 -11.59
C ALA A 20 0.62 -2.39 -10.06
N THR A 21 1.19 -3.34 -9.32
CA THR A 21 1.00 -3.45 -7.87
C THR A 21 1.58 -2.26 -7.11
N GLY A 22 2.79 -1.80 -7.47
CA GLY A 22 3.42 -0.63 -6.84
C GLY A 22 2.57 0.63 -7.01
N LEU A 23 2.08 0.87 -8.24
CA LEU A 23 1.17 1.99 -8.52
C LEU A 23 -0.13 1.87 -7.74
N ALA A 24 -0.73 0.68 -7.67
CA ALA A 24 -1.96 0.45 -6.91
C ALA A 24 -1.79 0.64 -5.39
N GLN A 25 -0.58 0.46 -4.85
CA GLN A 25 -0.26 0.79 -3.46
C GLN A 25 -0.18 2.30 -3.25
N ILE A 26 0.53 3.02 -4.14
CA ILE A 26 0.64 4.49 -4.08
C ILE A 26 -0.73 5.17 -4.25
N THR A 27 -1.57 4.67 -5.16
CA THR A 27 -2.94 5.15 -5.34
C THR A 27 -3.76 4.98 -4.07
N GLU A 28 -3.70 3.82 -3.41
CA GLU A 28 -4.40 3.61 -2.14
C GLU A 28 -3.98 4.63 -1.09
N LEU A 29 -2.68 4.84 -0.91
CA LEU A 29 -2.18 5.82 0.07
C LEU A 29 -2.62 7.24 -0.25
N THR A 30 -2.56 7.62 -1.54
CA THR A 30 -3.01 8.93 -2.00
C THR A 30 -4.48 9.16 -1.66
N LEU A 31 -5.35 8.18 -1.96
CA LEU A 31 -6.77 8.26 -1.65
C LEU A 31 -7.02 8.29 -0.13
N GLN A 32 -6.28 7.51 0.65
CA GLN A 32 -6.41 7.49 2.12
C GLN A 32 -6.03 8.85 2.71
N LEU A 33 -4.91 9.46 2.28
CA LEU A 33 -4.45 10.76 2.75
C LEU A 33 -5.40 11.89 2.33
N ARG A 34 -6.08 11.74 1.18
CA ARG A 34 -7.09 12.71 0.72
C ARG A 34 -8.46 12.56 1.38
N GLY A 35 -8.74 11.42 2.02
CA GLY A 35 -10.06 11.16 2.59
C GLY A 35 -11.07 10.56 1.60
N GLU A 36 -10.59 9.96 0.51
CA GLU A 36 -11.38 9.53 -0.65
C GLU A 36 -11.65 8.02 -0.67
N CYS A 37 -11.50 7.32 0.47
CA CYS A 37 -11.60 5.86 0.52
C CYS A 37 -12.97 5.28 0.93
N GLY A 38 -13.98 6.13 1.17
CA GLY A 38 -15.32 5.70 1.54
C GLY A 38 -15.33 4.82 2.81
N ALA A 39 -16.02 3.68 2.76
CA ALA A 39 -16.17 2.79 3.93
C ALA A 39 -14.86 2.22 4.50
N ARG A 40 -13.77 2.23 3.73
CA ARG A 40 -12.44 1.74 4.16
C ARG A 40 -11.48 2.87 4.54
N GLN A 41 -11.98 4.09 4.70
CA GLN A 41 -11.19 5.25 5.10
C GLN A 41 -10.56 5.03 6.48
N VAL A 42 -9.25 5.22 6.55
CA VAL A 42 -8.53 5.26 7.83
C VAL A 42 -8.77 6.63 8.47
N PRO A 43 -9.27 6.69 9.71
CA PRO A 43 -9.48 7.95 10.41
C PRO A 43 -8.16 8.73 10.58
N ASP A 44 -8.20 10.03 10.34
CA ASP A 44 -7.08 10.97 10.55
C ASP A 44 -5.75 10.54 9.90
N ALA A 45 -5.80 9.92 8.72
CA ALA A 45 -4.60 9.55 7.97
C ALA A 45 -3.76 10.79 7.59
N ARG A 46 -2.51 10.84 8.08
CA ARG A 46 -1.56 11.94 7.80
C ARG A 46 -0.27 11.48 7.15
N ILE A 47 0.15 10.25 7.43
CA ILE A 47 1.36 9.63 6.88
C ILE A 47 0.98 8.22 6.39
N GLY A 48 1.41 7.88 5.19
CA GLY A 48 1.23 6.57 4.58
C GLY A 48 2.54 6.01 4.06
N MET A 49 2.70 4.68 4.11
CA MET A 49 3.89 3.99 3.62
C MET A 49 3.50 2.82 2.72
N ALA A 50 4.16 2.72 1.57
CA ALA A 50 4.09 1.56 0.69
C ALA A 50 5.45 0.88 0.68
N GLN A 51 5.44 -0.44 0.88
CA GLN A 51 6.58 -1.32 0.68
C GLN A 51 6.25 -2.23 -0.50
N ASN A 52 7.01 -2.09 -1.58
CA ASN A 52 6.84 -2.88 -2.80
C ASN A 52 8.10 -3.71 -3.04
N GLY A 53 7.98 -5.02 -2.84
CA GLY A 53 9.05 -5.99 -3.09
C GLY A 53 8.92 -6.62 -4.48
N GLY A 54 10.05 -6.89 -5.12
CA GLY A 54 10.15 -7.55 -6.42
C GLY A 54 11.21 -8.64 -6.44
N GLY A 55 10.93 -9.74 -7.13
CA GLY A 55 11.80 -10.92 -7.17
C GLY A 55 11.88 -11.66 -5.82
N SER A 56 12.71 -12.70 -5.78
CA SER A 56 12.94 -13.51 -4.56
C SER A 56 14.42 -13.86 -4.45
N ILE A 57 14.99 -13.71 -3.26
CA ILE A 57 16.33 -14.15 -2.88
C ILE A 57 16.25 -14.86 -1.52
N GLY A 58 16.39 -16.20 -1.53
CA GLY A 58 16.16 -17.02 -0.33
C GLY A 58 14.73 -16.85 0.19
N ASN A 59 14.60 -16.28 1.39
CA ASN A 59 13.31 -16.03 2.05
C ASN A 59 12.87 -14.54 1.99
N ASP A 60 13.53 -13.71 1.18
CA ASP A 60 13.28 -12.27 1.11
C ASP A 60 13.09 -11.77 -0.34
N ALA A 61 12.64 -10.53 -0.51
CA ALA A 61 12.54 -9.87 -1.81
C ALA A 61 13.94 -9.54 -2.35
N ALA A 62 14.16 -9.78 -3.64
CA ALA A 62 15.45 -9.48 -4.29
C ALA A 62 15.70 -7.97 -4.45
N ALA A 63 14.63 -7.19 -4.61
CA ALA A 63 14.65 -5.74 -4.65
C ALA A 63 13.43 -5.18 -3.91
N MET A 64 13.59 -3.98 -3.35
CA MET A 64 12.52 -3.33 -2.60
C MET A 64 12.52 -1.82 -2.83
N SER A 65 11.33 -1.26 -2.98
CA SER A 65 11.09 0.18 -2.94
C SER A 65 10.17 0.51 -1.77
N VAL A 66 10.55 1.54 -1.01
CA VAL A 66 9.75 2.09 0.08
C VAL A 66 9.39 3.53 -0.25
N THR A 67 8.10 3.85 -0.26
CA THR A 67 7.58 5.19 -0.53
C THR A 67 6.81 5.68 0.69
N ILE A 68 7.14 6.88 1.17
CA ILE A 68 6.44 7.56 2.25
C ILE A 68 5.72 8.78 1.66
N LEU A 69 4.43 8.91 1.95
CA LEU A 69 3.61 10.05 1.55
C LEU A 69 3.06 10.73 2.80
N GLN A 70 2.93 12.06 2.74
CA GLN A 70 2.37 12.87 3.82
C GLN A 70 1.35 13.87 3.25
N LYS A 71 0.29 14.14 4.02
CA LYS A 71 -0.69 15.19 3.76
C LYS A 71 -0.24 16.54 4.31
#